data_AF-A0AAE1UPT1-F1
#
_entry.id   AF-A0AAE1UPT1-F1
#
_cell.length_a   1.000
_cell.length_b   1.000
_cell.length_c   1.000
_cell.angle_alpha   90.00
_cell.angle_beta   90.00
_cell.angle_gamma   90.00
#
_symmetry.space_group_name_H-M   'P 1'
#
loop_
_entity.id
_entity.type
_entity.pdbx_description
1 polymer ?
#
loop_
_entity_poly.entity_id
_entity_poly.type
_entity_poly.pdbx_seq_one_letter_code
_entity_poly.pdbx_strand_id
1 'polypeptide(L)' 'MEFADIFSTGDTGDHHPIKQPARRMAPAQRQETEKVMENLQSQGAIEKSRSPWTSAVILVKKKDGSVRCCVDYQVSNPE' A
#
# COMPACT_ATOMS: atom_id res chain seq x y z
N MET A 1 6.01 -12.24 -2.96
CA MET A 1 4.97 -11.28 -3.37
C MET A 1 5.00 -10.19 -2.31
N GLU A 2 5.87 -9.22 -2.53
CA GLU A 2 6.15 -8.11 -1.62
C GLU A 2 4.95 -7.16 -1.72
N PHE A 3 4.28 -6.92 -0.61
CA PHE A 3 3.05 -6.14 -0.62
C PHE A 3 3.41 -4.67 -0.81
N ALA A 4 2.97 -4.14 -1.95
CA ALA A 4 2.81 -2.74 -2.28
C ALA A 4 4.02 -1.99 -2.89
N ASP A 5 4.34 -2.33 -4.13
CA ASP A 5 4.84 -1.37 -5.11
C ASP A 5 3.63 -0.71 -5.82
N ILE A 6 2.91 0.19 -5.14
CA ILE A 6 1.65 0.78 -5.67
C ILE A 6 1.85 2.18 -6.28
N PHE A 7 2.99 2.84 -6.02
CA PHE A 7 3.25 4.17 -6.57
C PHE A 7 4.00 4.07 -7.90
N SER A 8 3.36 4.57 -8.96
CA SER A 8 4.08 5.06 -10.12
C SER A 8 4.86 6.31 -9.70
N THR A 9 6.08 6.47 -10.22
CA THR A 9 7.01 7.56 -9.93
C THR A 9 6.33 8.93 -10.16
N GLY A 10 5.71 9.48 -9.14
CA GLY A 10 5.31 10.89 -9.09
C GLY A 10 6.54 11.71 -8.74
N ASP A 11 6.81 12.73 -9.55
CA ASP A 11 7.93 13.67 -9.44
C ASP A 11 8.21 14.04 -7.98
N THR A 12 9.24 13.43 -7.39
CA THR A 12 9.60 13.59 -5.98
C THR A 12 10.80 14.54 -5.81
N GLY A 13 11.13 15.33 -6.84
CA GLY A 13 12.32 16.18 -6.85
C GLY A 13 13.61 15.40 -6.53
N ASP A 14 14.50 15.99 -5.73
CA ASP A 14 15.78 15.41 -5.27
C ASP A 14 15.66 14.51 -4.01
N HIS A 15 14.44 14.17 -3.57
CA HIS A 15 14.26 13.38 -2.36
C HIS A 15 14.64 11.91 -2.57
N HIS A 16 15.42 11.38 -1.62
CA HIS A 16 15.89 10.00 -1.69
C HIS A 16 14.72 9.02 -1.50
N PRO A 17 14.69 7.90 -2.25
CA PRO A 17 13.60 6.95 -2.18
C PRO A 17 13.50 6.30 -0.81
N ILE A 18 12.29 6.25 -0.29
CA ILE A 18 11.98 5.70 1.02
C ILE A 18 11.31 4.34 0.85
N LYS A 19 11.92 3.32 1.44
CA LYS A 19 11.38 1.96 1.49
C LYS A 19 10.79 1.70 2.87
N GLN A 20 9.47 1.83 2.99
CA GLN A 20 8.79 1.43 4.21
C GLN A 20 8.55 -0.09 4.19
N PRO A 21 8.95 -0.82 5.25
CA PRO A 21 8.64 -2.23 5.34
C PRO A 21 7.14 -2.45 5.52
N ALA A 22 6.63 -3.56 4.96
CA ALA A 22 5.26 -3.97 5.20
C ALA A 22 5.00 -4.14 6.71
N ARG A 23 3.85 -3.65 7.19
CA ARG A 23 3.46 -3.82 8.60
C ARG A 23 3.21 -5.29 8.91
N ARG A 24 3.54 -5.70 10.14
CA ARG A 24 3.25 -7.06 10.61
C ARG A 24 1.73 -7.23 10.73
N MET A 25 1.20 -8.22 10.01
CA MET A 25 -0.23 -8.56 10.01
C MET A 25 -0.43 -10.00 10.46
N ALA A 26 -1.56 -10.29 11.09
CA ALA A 26 -1.97 -11.67 11.36
C ALA A 26 -2.24 -12.41 10.02
N PRO A 27 -2.10 -13.74 9.96
CA PRO A 27 -2.34 -14.50 8.73
C PRO A 27 -3.73 -14.25 8.11
N ALA A 28 -4.76 -14.14 8.96
CA ALA A 28 -6.12 -13.84 8.51
C ALA A 28 -6.24 -12.44 7.87
N GLN A 29 -5.56 -11.44 8.44
CA GLN A 29 -5.53 -10.08 7.87
C GLN A 29 -4.76 -10.06 6.55
N ARG A 30 -3.67 -10.82 6.43
CA ARG A 30 -2.89 -10.91 5.18
C ARG A 30 -3.73 -11.45 4.02
N GLN A 31 -4.51 -12.51 4.25
CA GLN A 31 -5.40 -13.07 3.22
C GLN A 31 -6.48 -12.05 2.81
N GLU A 32 -7.01 -11.29 3.76
CA GLU A 32 -7.96 -10.22 3.44
C GLU A 32 -7.30 -9.09 2.65
N THR A 33 -6.05 -8.74 2.97
CA THR A 33 -5.27 -7.74 2.23
C THR A 33 -5.03 -8.21 0.80
N GLU A 34 -4.62 -9.45 0.59
CA GLU A 34 -4.43 -10.05 -0.75
C GLU A 34 -5.71 -9.94 -1.58
N LYS A 35 -6.87 -10.32 -1.03
CA LYS A 35 -8.17 -10.22 -1.72
C LYS A 35 -8.53 -8.79 -2.09
N VAL A 36 -8.32 -7.83 -1.18
CA VAL A 36 -8.60 -6.42 -1.45
C VAL A 36 -7.66 -5.88 -2.53
N MET A 37 -6.38 -6.26 -2.50
CA MET A 37 -5.39 -5.88 -3.53
C MET A 37 -5.74 -6.43 -4.90
N GLU A 38 -6.19 -7.68 -4.98
CA GLU A 38 -6.63 -8.27 -6.25
C GLU A 38 -7.87 -7.56 -6.81
N ASN A 39 -8.83 -7.22 -5.94
CA ASN A 39 -10.02 -6.47 -6.34
C ASN A 39 -9.66 -5.07 -6.86
N LEU A 40 -8.79 -4.35 -6.14
CA LEU A 40 -8.32 -3.02 -6.56
C LEU A 40 -7.52 -3.08 -7.87
N GLN A 41 -6.70 -4.12 -8.09
CA GLN A 41 -6.02 -4.35 -9.37
C GLN A 41 -7.02 -4.63 -10.49
N SER A 42 -8.02 -5.48 -10.24
CA SER A 42 -9.06 -5.79 -11.22
C SER A 42 -9.94 -4.59 -11.57
N GLN A 43 -10.11 -3.64 -10.64
CA GLN A 43 -10.80 -2.38 -10.88
C GLN A 43 -9.91 -1.33 -11.57
N GLY A 44 -8.62 -1.61 -11.76
CA GLY A 44 -7.65 -0.65 -12.30
C GLY A 44 -7.29 0.49 -11.35
N ALA A 45 -7.63 0.36 -10.06
CA ALA A 45 -7.35 1.38 -9.05
C ALA A 45 -5.88 1.36 -8.58
N ILE A 46 -5.21 0.21 -8.70
CA ILE A 46 -3.78 0.05 -8.38
C ILE A 46 -3.08 -0.79 -9.45
N GLU A 47 -1.79 -0.54 -9.66
CA GLU A 47 -0.93 -1.28 -10.58
C GLU A 47 0.34 -1.74 -9.85
N LYS A 48 0.93 -2.86 -10.29
CA LYS A 48 2.25 -3.28 -9.81
C LYS A 48 3.32 -2.38 -10.42
N SER A 49 3.98 -1.58 -9.60
CA SER A 49 5.14 -0.79 -10.02
C SER A 49 6.45 -1.51 -9.66
N ARG A 50 7.57 -0.97 -10.12
CA ARG A 50 8.93 -1.33 -9.67
C ARG A 50 9.63 -0.13 -9.06
N SER A 51 8.85 0.73 -8.40
CA SER A 51 9.32 1.99 -7.85
C SER A 51 10.34 1.74 -6.74
N PRO A 52 11.39 2.57 -6.62
CA PRO A 52 12.27 2.52 -5.47
C PRO A 52 11.56 3.00 -4.17
N TRP A 53 10.35 3.55 -4.30
CA TRP A 53 9.48 3.97 -3.20
C TRP A 53 8.51 2.85 -2.81
N THR A 54 8.43 2.58 -1.51
CA THR A 54 7.51 1.58 -0.96
C THR A 54 6.79 2.18 0.23
N SER A 55 5.46 2.08 0.26
CA SER A 55 4.63 2.51 1.39
C SER A 55 3.85 1.34 1.95
N ALA A 56 3.72 1.29 3.27
CA ALA A 56 3.00 0.20 3.90
C ALA A 56 1.49 0.32 3.66
N VAL A 57 0.84 -0.79 3.32
CA VAL A 57 -0.63 -0.85 3.32
C VAL A 57 -1.13 -1.26 4.70
N ILE A 58 -2.20 -0.60 5.14
CA ILE A 58 -2.95 -0.95 6.35
C ILE A 58 -4.41 -1.25 5.99
N LEU A 59 -4.97 -2.29 6.60
CA LEU A 59 -6.39 -2.57 6.52
C LEU A 59 -7.11 -2.00 7.74
N VAL A 60 -8.11 -1.17 7.49
CA VAL A 60 -8.94 -0.58 8.53
C VAL A 60 -10.36 -1.13 8.39
N LYS A 61 -10.84 -1.79 9.44
CA LYS A 61 -12.25 -2.19 9.56
C LYS A 61 -13.09 -0.95 9.87
N LYS A 62 -14.09 -0.68 9.04
CA LYS A 62 -15.11 0.34 9.29
C LYS A 62 -16.16 -0.18 10.29
N LYS A 63 -16.95 0.74 10.83
CA LYS A 63 -18.08 0.44 11.72
C LYS A 63 -19.18 -0.39 11.03
N ASP A 64 -19.30 -0.27 9.71
CA ASP A 64 -20.26 -1.03 8.88
C ASP A 64 -19.79 -2.47 8.57
N GLY A 65 -18.63 -2.88 9.09
CA GLY A 65 -18.03 -4.20 8.83
C GLY A 65 -17.23 -4.30 7.53
N SER A 66 -17.25 -3.27 6.67
CA SER A 66 -16.41 -3.23 5.47
C SER A 66 -14.94 -2.92 5.81
N VAL A 67 -14.02 -3.35 4.94
CA VAL A 67 -12.59 -3.11 5.08
C VAL A 67 -12.15 -2.04 4.09
N ARG A 68 -11.37 -1.05 4.54
CA ARG A 68 -10.64 -0.12 3.67
C ARG A 68 -9.17 -0.48 3.64
N CYS A 69 -8.63 -0.51 2.43
CA CYS A 69 -7.20 -0.43 2.21
C CYS A 69 -6.77 1.03 2.29
N CYS A 70 -5.89 1.36 3.25
CA CYS A 70 -5.25 2.66 3.33
C CYS A 70 -3.74 2.50 3.11
N VAL A 71 -3.11 3.50 2.51
CA VAL A 71 -1.66 3.57 2.40
C VAL A 71 -1.14 4.45 3.54
N ASP A 72 -0.15 3.95 4.27
CA ASP A 72 0.54 4.65 5.34
C ASP A 72 1.65 5.54 4.75
N TYR A 73 1.30 6.79 4.47
CA TYR A 73 2.20 7.82 3.95
C TYR A 73 3.05 8.51 5.03
N GLN A 74 3.11 7.97 6.27
CA GLN A 74 3.80 8.63 7.39
C GLN A 74 5.27 9.01 7.13
N VAL A 75 5.92 8.43 6.12
CA VAL A 75 7.32 8.71 5.80
C VAL A 75 7.49 9.44 4.45
N SER A 76 6.42 9.59 3.65
CA SER A 76 6.52 10.14 2.29
C SER A 76 6.27 11.65 2.17
N ASN A 77 6.07 12.36 3.29
CA ASN A 77 5.92 13.82 3.28
C ASN A 77 7.20 14.48 3.82
N PRO A 78 8.20 14.78 2.97
CA PRO A 78 9.13 15.83 3.32
C PRO A 78 8.32 17.14 3.40
N GLU A 79 8.28 17.77 4.57
CA GLU A 79 7.97 19.20 4.65
C GLU A 79 9.07 20.03 3.98
#